data_AF-A0A6F9AA77-F1
#
_entry.id   AF-A0A6F9AA77-F1
#
_cell.length_a   1.000
_cell.length_b   1.000
_cell.length_c   1.000
_cell.angle_alpha   90.00
_cell.angle_beta   90.00
_cell.angle_gamma   90.00
#
_symmetry.space_group_name_H-M   'P 1'
#
loop_
_entity.id
_entity.type
_entity.pdbx_description
1 polymer ?
#
loop_
_entity_poly.entity_id
_entity_poly.type
_entity_poly.pdbx_seq_one_letter_code
_entity_poly.pdbx_strand_id
1 'polypeptide(L)'
;MNELIHASIHLFIHLFIHSFIRNLRGVSSSLVCNLEKRVLLDVSPLNNYVRLLRWVGEKLKKLKGLSKIESTVRHSVESNDLTVKLQEAVRMLNTTAKSAEESIDLVMAVFQRAVPLLGVTLVIITTTLFLRKYLFNLKYQNKFITSRFIRYDDQQRAEGKPHLLPLSSEEADQFHSIPSTRFTQREGYTILLFLVPVLTHLLPWLLFISLDALLYWLILTINKHLLELEPVRIDLKINLNEDISIVFIPLPWGHSSEDFSYNFTLFQEDCLHQPSLLLSRSVVDLPVIYLS
;
A
#
# COMPACT_ATOMS: atom_id res chain seq x y z
N MET A 1 18.82 -15.73 -18.43
CA MET A 1 17.44 -15.75 -17.92
C MET A 1 17.33 -15.19 -16.51
N ASN A 2 18.17 -15.60 -15.55
CA ASN A 2 18.17 -15.04 -14.18
C ASN A 2 18.46 -13.54 -14.08
N GLU A 3 19.44 -13.01 -14.82
CA GLU A 3 19.82 -11.58 -14.76
C GLU A 3 18.67 -10.65 -15.17
N LEU A 4 17.94 -11.00 -16.23
CA LEU A 4 16.82 -10.20 -16.74
C LEU A 4 15.63 -10.20 -15.76
N ILE A 5 15.36 -11.36 -15.14
CA ILE A 5 14.31 -11.50 -14.12
C ILE A 5 14.68 -10.67 -12.89
N HIS A 6 15.93 -10.73 -12.44
CA HIS A 6 16.42 -9.92 -11.32
C HIS A 6 16.31 -8.41 -11.58
N ALA A 7 16.72 -7.95 -12.75
CA ALA A 7 16.59 -6.54 -13.14
C ALA A 7 15.12 -6.09 -13.17
N SER A 8 14.23 -6.94 -13.70
CA SER A 8 12.79 -6.64 -13.75
C SER A 8 12.13 -6.57 -12.37
N ILE A 9 12.49 -7.48 -11.45
CA ILE A 9 12.01 -7.47 -10.06
C ILE A 9 12.53 -6.24 -9.32
N HIS A 10 13.80 -5.88 -9.53
CA HIS A 10 14.38 -4.71 -8.91
C HIS A 10 13.68 -3.42 -9.33
N LEU A 11 13.49 -3.23 -10.63
CA LEU A 11 12.79 -2.07 -11.17
C LEU A 11 11.35 -1.99 -10.64
N PHE A 12 10.65 -3.12 -10.62
CA PHE A 12 9.28 -3.18 -10.11
C PHE A 12 9.18 -2.82 -8.62
N ILE A 13 10.04 -3.36 -7.76
CA ILE A 13 10.06 -3.06 -6.32
C ILE A 13 10.36 -1.57 -6.10
N HIS A 14 11.35 -1.02 -6.81
CA HIS A 14 11.69 0.40 -6.70
C HIS A 14 10.51 1.29 -7.11
N LEU A 15 9.85 1.00 -8.24
CA LEU A 15 8.67 1.74 -8.71
C LEU A 15 7.49 1.62 -7.73
N PHE A 16 7.25 0.44 -7.17
CA PHE A 16 6.21 0.21 -6.17
C PHE A 16 6.44 1.06 -4.93
N ILE A 17 7.64 0.97 -4.34
CA ILE A 17 7.99 1.68 -3.12
C ILE A 17 7.89 3.19 -3.35
N HIS A 18 8.41 3.69 -4.46
CA HIS A 18 8.35 5.11 -4.79
C HIS A 18 6.90 5.58 -4.97
N SER A 19 6.04 4.81 -5.66
CA SER A 19 4.60 5.13 -5.80
C SER A 19 3.90 5.17 -4.44
N PHE A 20 4.12 4.14 -3.62
CA PHE A 20 3.50 3.98 -2.32
C PHE A 20 3.90 5.09 -1.35
N ILE A 21 5.21 5.40 -1.23
CA ILE A 21 5.71 6.49 -0.39
C ILE A 21 5.16 7.84 -0.87
N ARG A 22 5.11 8.08 -2.18
CA ARG A 22 4.55 9.33 -2.73
C ARG A 22 3.08 9.50 -2.36
N ASN A 23 2.26 8.47 -2.54
CA ASN A 23 0.84 8.49 -2.21
C ASN A 23 0.63 8.71 -0.70
N LEU A 24 1.37 8.02 0.16
CA LEU A 24 1.29 8.22 1.61
C LEU A 24 1.68 9.63 2.03
N ARG A 25 2.80 10.15 1.50
CA ARG A 25 3.26 11.52 1.76
C ARG A 25 2.25 12.56 1.27
N GLY A 26 1.59 12.29 0.15
CA GLY A 26 0.52 13.12 -0.39
C GLY A 26 -0.67 13.20 0.55
N VAL A 27 -1.15 12.06 1.06
CA VAL A 27 -2.25 12.01 2.04
C VAL A 27 -1.88 12.75 3.33
N SER A 28 -0.70 12.50 3.88
CA SER A 28 -0.28 13.19 5.10
C SER A 28 -0.14 14.71 4.89
N SER A 29 0.38 15.14 3.73
CA SER A 29 0.50 16.56 3.40
C SER A 29 -0.87 17.22 3.21
N SER A 30 -1.83 16.49 2.63
CA SER A 30 -3.23 16.92 2.51
C SER A 30 -3.88 17.14 3.88
N LEU A 31 -3.68 16.23 4.84
CA LEU A 31 -4.16 16.38 6.22
C LEU A 31 -3.53 17.59 6.92
N VAL A 32 -2.22 17.76 6.81
CA VAL A 32 -1.53 18.93 7.38
C VAL A 32 -2.05 20.23 6.75
N CYS A 33 -2.16 20.30 5.43
CA CYS A 33 -2.68 21.47 4.71
C CYS A 33 -4.09 21.85 5.20
N ASN A 34 -4.96 20.85 5.37
CA ASN A 34 -6.32 21.08 5.86
C ASN A 34 -6.31 21.62 7.29
N LEU A 35 -5.46 21.08 8.17
CA LEU A 35 -5.31 21.58 9.54
C LEU A 35 -4.72 23.00 9.57
N GLU A 36 -3.69 23.28 8.78
CA GLU A 36 -3.05 24.59 8.70
C GLU A 36 -4.04 25.66 8.22
N LYS A 37 -4.78 25.40 7.14
CA LYS A 37 -5.82 26.33 6.66
C LYS A 37 -6.94 26.52 7.68
N ARG A 38 -7.36 25.49 8.41
CA ARG A 38 -8.40 25.65 9.44
C ARG A 38 -7.94 26.49 10.63
N VAL A 39 -6.73 26.25 11.12
CA VAL A 39 -6.17 26.97 12.26
C VAL A 39 -5.85 28.42 11.92
N LEU A 40 -5.29 28.67 10.73
CA LEU A 40 -4.80 29.99 10.34
C LEU A 40 -5.84 30.87 9.63
N LEU A 41 -6.82 30.28 8.92
CA LEU A 41 -7.73 31.03 8.05
C LEU A 41 -9.19 30.99 8.48
N ASP A 42 -9.65 29.96 9.20
CA ASP A 42 -11.07 29.79 9.52
C ASP A 42 -11.37 29.93 11.03
N VAL A 43 -11.15 31.14 11.54
CA VAL A 43 -11.66 31.56 12.87
C VAL A 43 -13.14 31.93 12.82
N SER A 44 -13.84 31.68 11.70
CA SER A 44 -15.24 32.07 11.50
C SER A 44 -16.18 31.52 12.59
N PRO A 45 -16.05 30.25 13.03
CA PRO A 45 -16.81 29.74 14.18
C PRO A 45 -16.58 30.54 15.47
N LEU A 46 -15.31 30.89 15.74
CA LEU A 46 -14.92 31.64 16.93
C LEU A 46 -15.41 33.09 16.86
N ASN A 47 -15.33 33.73 15.69
CA ASN A 47 -15.76 35.11 15.48
C ASN A 47 -17.29 35.25 15.59
N ASN A 48 -18.06 34.28 15.06
CA ASN A 48 -19.51 34.26 15.21
C ASN A 48 -19.92 34.02 16.67
N TYR A 49 -19.20 33.17 17.40
CA TYR A 49 -19.40 32.98 18.83
C TYR A 49 -19.08 34.23 19.65
N VAL A 50 -17.97 34.93 19.34
CA VAL A 50 -17.61 36.21 19.97
C VAL A 50 -18.66 37.29 19.66
N ARG A 51 -19.18 37.34 18.43
CA ARG A 51 -20.26 38.26 18.04
C ARG A 51 -21.54 38.01 18.83
N LEU A 52 -21.91 36.74 18.99
CA LEU A 52 -23.04 36.31 19.81
C LEU A 52 -22.87 36.74 21.27
N LEU A 53 -21.72 36.47 21.88
CA LEU A 53 -21.42 36.89 23.26
C LEU A 53 -21.47 38.41 23.42
N ARG A 54 -20.95 39.16 22.42
CA ARG A 54 -20.98 40.62 22.42
C ARG A 54 -22.42 41.14 22.33
N TRP A 55 -23.26 40.58 21.46
CA TRP A 55 -24.67 40.95 21.34
C TRP A 55 -25.43 40.70 22.64
N VAL A 56 -25.24 39.54 23.28
CA VAL A 56 -25.83 39.23 24.59
C VAL A 56 -25.37 40.23 25.65
N GLY A 57 -24.07 40.55 25.69
CA GLY A 57 -23.51 41.56 26.60
C GLY A 57 -24.08 42.97 26.40
N GLU A 58 -24.23 43.41 25.14
CA GLU A 58 -24.82 44.71 24.81
C GLU A 58 -26.31 44.80 25.13
N LYS A 59 -27.05 43.68 25.02
CA LYS A 59 -28.40 43.62 25.55
C LYS A 59 -28.32 43.83 27.06
N LEU A 60 -27.62 42.98 27.82
CA LEU A 60 -27.53 43.04 29.29
C LEU A 60 -27.11 44.42 29.85
N LYS A 61 -26.23 45.17 29.18
CA LYS A 61 -25.83 46.53 29.58
C LYS A 61 -26.98 47.55 29.59
N LYS A 62 -28.04 47.34 28.81
CA LYS A 62 -29.21 48.25 28.76
C LYS A 62 -30.07 48.16 30.02
N LEU A 63 -29.80 47.21 30.93
CA LEU A 63 -30.43 47.15 32.24
C LEU A 63 -29.89 48.23 33.17
N LYS A 64 -30.78 49.12 33.61
CA LYS A 64 -30.48 50.08 34.68
C LYS A 64 -30.18 49.30 35.96
N GLY A 65 -28.91 49.31 36.38
CA GLY A 65 -28.39 48.58 37.55
C GLY A 65 -27.17 47.71 37.26
N LEU A 66 -26.91 47.36 35.99
CA LEU A 66 -25.80 46.50 35.56
C LEU A 66 -24.68 47.27 34.84
N SER A 67 -24.52 48.58 35.12
CA SER A 67 -23.58 49.49 34.44
C SER A 67 -22.09 49.18 34.65
N LYS A 68 -21.75 48.02 35.22
CA LYS A 68 -20.39 47.63 35.59
C LYS A 68 -20.05 46.19 35.20
N ILE A 69 -20.61 45.68 34.10
CA ILE A 69 -20.13 44.43 33.50
C ILE A 69 -19.23 44.80 32.31
N GLU A 70 -17.94 44.92 32.60
CA GLU A 70 -16.88 45.03 31.60
C GLU A 70 -16.52 43.62 31.14
N SER A 71 -17.24 43.11 30.14
CA SER A 71 -17.01 41.76 29.59
C SER A 71 -15.85 41.77 28.58
N THR A 72 -14.63 41.69 29.11
CA THR A 72 -13.42 41.51 28.29
C THR A 72 -13.30 40.04 27.87
N VAL A 73 -13.96 39.66 26.78
CA VAL A 73 -13.82 38.31 26.19
C VAL A 73 -12.46 38.20 25.53
N ARG A 74 -11.45 37.72 26.28
CA ARG A 74 -10.15 37.32 25.75
C ARG A 74 -10.28 35.90 25.20
N HIS A 75 -10.29 35.75 23.88
CA HIS A 75 -10.04 34.47 23.24
C HIS A 75 -8.60 34.47 22.74
N SER A 76 -7.72 33.71 23.38
CA SER A 76 -6.45 33.33 22.79
C SER A 76 -6.51 31.83 22.55
N VAL A 77 -6.88 31.44 21.33
CA VAL A 77 -6.46 30.13 20.84
C VAL A 77 -4.95 30.26 20.69
N GLU A 78 -4.20 29.46 21.44
CA GLU A 78 -2.72 29.45 21.43
C GLU A 78 -2.23 28.89 20.08
N SER A 79 -2.41 29.69 19.03
CA SER A 79 -2.15 29.36 17.63
C SER A 79 -0.67 29.07 17.37
N ASN A 80 0.23 29.66 18.18
CA ASN A 80 1.67 29.51 17.99
C ASN A 80 2.16 28.10 18.38
N ASP A 81 1.71 27.52 19.50
CA ASP A 81 2.10 26.14 19.89
C ASP A 81 1.63 25.11 18.86
N LEU A 82 0.40 25.26 18.38
CA LEU A 82 -0.17 24.38 17.36
C LEU A 82 0.55 24.50 16.01
N THR A 83 0.92 25.72 15.60
CA THR A 83 1.69 25.96 14.36
C THR A 83 3.08 25.34 14.44
N VAL A 84 3.76 25.47 15.59
CA VAL A 84 5.07 24.86 15.83
C VAL A 84 4.98 23.33 15.75
N LYS A 85 3.97 22.72 16.40
CA LYS A 85 3.75 21.26 16.33
C LYS A 85 3.42 20.76 14.93
N LEU A 86 2.65 21.53 14.14
CA LEU A 86 2.37 21.20 12.74
C LEU A 86 3.64 21.22 11.88
N GLN A 87 4.48 22.25 12.03
CA GLN A 87 5.77 22.33 11.32
C GLN A 87 6.71 21.19 11.71
N GLU A 88 6.74 20.83 12.99
CA GLU A 88 7.52 19.69 13.48
C GLU A 88 7.02 18.36 12.88
N ALA A 89 5.71 18.15 12.82
CA ALA A 89 5.12 16.97 12.20
C ALA A 89 5.47 16.85 10.71
N VAL A 90 5.39 17.94 9.94
CA VAL A 90 5.81 17.97 8.52
C VAL A 90 7.28 17.63 8.36
N ARG A 91 8.13 18.21 9.21
CA ARG A 91 9.57 17.97 9.19
C ARG A 91 9.86 16.51 9.50
N MET A 92 9.29 15.97 10.57
CA MET A 92 9.46 14.58 10.99
C MET A 92 9.00 13.60 9.90
N LEU A 93 7.88 13.90 9.24
CA LEU A 93 7.36 13.07 8.14
C LEU A 93 8.31 13.06 6.93
N ASN A 94 8.81 14.23 6.51
CA ASN A 94 9.77 14.33 5.42
C ASN A 94 11.10 13.62 5.75
N THR A 95 11.61 13.75 6.98
CA THR A 95 12.85 13.07 7.38
C THR A 95 12.66 11.56 7.46
N THR A 96 11.50 11.11 7.93
CA THR A 96 11.19 9.66 8.04
C THR A 96 11.04 9.04 6.66
N ALA A 97 10.32 9.71 5.74
CA ALA A 97 10.18 9.26 4.36
C ALA A 97 11.54 9.14 3.66
N LYS A 98 12.41 10.15 3.81
CA LYS A 98 13.76 10.14 3.24
C LYS A 98 14.64 9.03 3.82
N SER A 99 14.60 8.84 5.15
CA SER A 99 15.35 7.77 5.82
C SER A 99 14.89 6.37 5.38
N ALA A 100 13.58 6.19 5.18
CA ALA A 100 13.03 4.95 4.67
C ALA A 100 13.49 4.66 3.23
N GLU A 101 13.49 5.67 2.36
CA GLU A 101 13.99 5.58 0.98
C GLU A 101 15.47 5.15 0.95
N GLU A 102 16.32 5.84 1.73
CA GLU A 102 17.76 5.52 1.83
C GLU A 102 18.01 4.10 2.38
N SER A 103 17.23 3.68 3.38
CA SER A 103 17.34 2.33 3.96
C SER A 103 16.95 1.25 2.96
N ILE A 104 15.93 1.51 2.13
CA ILE A 104 15.48 0.60 1.09
C ILE A 104 16.56 0.44 0.03
N ASP A 105 17.14 1.53 -0.46
CA ASP A 105 18.21 1.47 -1.46
C ASP A 105 19.40 0.65 -0.96
N LEU A 106 19.76 0.78 0.32
CA LEU A 106 20.82 -0.01 0.94
C LEU A 106 20.46 -1.50 0.97
N VAL A 107 19.25 -1.85 1.42
CA VAL A 107 18.79 -3.25 1.48
C VAL A 107 18.76 -3.85 0.07
N MET A 108 18.26 -3.11 -0.92
CA MET A 108 18.21 -3.55 -2.31
C MET A 108 19.61 -3.77 -2.89
N ALA A 109 20.56 -2.87 -2.62
CA ALA A 109 21.94 -3.03 -3.05
C ALA A 109 22.62 -4.28 -2.46
N VAL A 110 22.35 -4.59 -1.18
CA VAL A 110 22.84 -5.83 -0.55
C VAL A 110 22.22 -7.07 -1.19
N PHE A 111 20.89 -7.05 -1.41
CA PHE A 111 20.18 -8.16 -2.04
C PHE A 111 20.68 -8.44 -3.46
N GLN A 112 20.90 -7.40 -4.25
CA GLN A 112 21.44 -7.51 -5.62
C GLN A 112 22.80 -8.18 -5.66
N ARG A 113 23.65 -8.00 -4.64
CA ARG A 113 24.97 -8.65 -4.57
C ARG A 113 24.88 -10.07 -4.01
N ALA A 114 24.06 -10.29 -2.99
CA ALA A 114 24.01 -11.56 -2.27
C ALA A 114 23.27 -12.67 -3.03
N VAL A 115 22.15 -12.36 -3.68
CA VAL A 115 21.30 -13.38 -4.31
C VAL A 115 21.98 -14.11 -5.48
N PRO A 116 22.69 -13.44 -6.41
CA PRO A 116 23.40 -14.14 -7.49
C PRO A 116 24.45 -15.12 -6.95
N LEU A 117 25.20 -14.72 -5.91
CA LEU A 117 26.19 -15.57 -5.26
C LEU A 117 25.56 -16.82 -4.62
N LEU A 118 24.44 -16.65 -3.91
CA LEU A 118 23.68 -17.76 -3.32
C LEU A 118 23.05 -18.66 -4.39
N GLY A 119 22.54 -18.08 -5.47
CA GLY A 119 21.97 -18.82 -6.59
C GLY A 119 23.00 -19.70 -7.28
N VAL A 120 24.18 -19.15 -7.60
CA VAL A 120 25.27 -19.90 -8.23
C VAL A 120 25.78 -21.01 -7.32
N THR A 121 25.97 -20.74 -6.03
CA THR A 121 26.43 -21.77 -5.07
C THR A 121 25.42 -22.91 -4.94
N LEU A 122 24.11 -22.61 -4.88
CA LEU A 122 23.07 -23.64 -4.85
C LEU A 122 23.07 -24.50 -6.12
N VAL A 123 23.23 -23.89 -7.30
CA VAL A 123 23.32 -24.62 -8.58
C VAL A 123 24.54 -25.54 -8.59
N ILE A 124 25.71 -25.07 -8.13
CA ILE A 124 26.92 -25.89 -8.06
C ILE A 124 26.73 -27.07 -7.12
N ILE A 125 26.18 -26.84 -5.91
CA ILE A 125 25.94 -27.90 -4.92
C ILE A 125 24.97 -28.95 -5.48
N THR A 126 23.82 -28.52 -5.99
CA THR A 126 22.81 -29.43 -6.54
C THR A 126 23.33 -30.23 -7.73
N THR A 127 24.07 -29.59 -8.65
CA THR A 127 24.68 -30.25 -9.81
C THR A 127 25.73 -31.27 -9.36
N THR A 128 26.58 -30.92 -8.39
CA THR A 128 27.63 -31.81 -7.87
C THR A 128 27.01 -33.03 -7.19
N LEU A 129 25.96 -32.83 -6.37
CA LEU A 129 25.24 -33.92 -5.73
C LEU A 129 24.54 -34.82 -6.76
N PHE A 130 23.96 -34.24 -7.80
CA PHE A 130 23.35 -34.98 -8.89
C PHE A 130 24.39 -35.83 -9.63
N LEU A 131 25.52 -35.25 -10.05
CA LEU A 131 26.59 -35.96 -10.74
C LEU A 131 27.19 -37.07 -9.87
N ARG A 132 27.41 -36.81 -8.58
CA ARG A 132 27.88 -37.84 -7.64
C ARG A 132 26.89 -39.00 -7.55
N LYS A 133 25.59 -38.72 -7.51
CA LYS A 133 24.57 -39.77 -7.48
C LYS A 133 24.49 -40.53 -8.79
N TYR A 134 24.64 -39.86 -9.93
CA TYR A 134 24.63 -40.47 -11.25
C TYR A 134 25.85 -41.38 -11.51
N LEU A 135 27.05 -40.94 -11.15
CA LEU A 135 28.28 -41.68 -11.42
C LEU A 135 28.51 -42.85 -10.47
N PHE A 136 28.15 -42.71 -9.18
CA PHE A 136 28.48 -43.70 -8.17
C PHE A 136 27.34 -44.64 -7.79
N ASN A 137 26.12 -44.41 -8.29
CA ASN A 137 24.99 -45.29 -8.04
C ASN A 137 24.46 -45.86 -9.37
N LEU A 138 24.94 -47.06 -9.71
CA LEU A 138 24.52 -47.80 -10.91
C LEU A 138 23.01 -48.12 -10.98
N LYS A 139 22.31 -48.05 -9.83
CA LYS A 139 20.84 -48.21 -9.76
C LYS A 139 20.09 -46.88 -9.90
N TYR A 140 20.79 -45.74 -9.99
CA TYR A 140 20.17 -44.42 -10.09
C TYR A 140 19.64 -44.17 -11.51
N GLN A 141 18.32 -43.99 -11.62
CA GLN A 141 17.59 -43.78 -12.88
C GLN A 141 17.74 -44.88 -13.96
N ASN A 142 18.28 -46.05 -13.62
CA ASN A 142 18.42 -47.18 -14.55
C ASN A 142 17.11 -48.00 -14.65
N LYS A 143 16.06 -47.36 -15.13
CA LYS A 143 14.71 -47.95 -15.29
C LYS A 143 14.18 -47.90 -16.72
N PHE A 144 15.01 -47.42 -17.65
CA PHE A 144 14.60 -47.18 -19.03
C PHE A 144 15.17 -48.25 -19.95
N ILE A 145 14.30 -48.82 -20.77
CA ILE A 145 14.72 -49.74 -21.83
C ILE A 145 15.01 -48.90 -23.07
N THR A 146 16.26 -48.93 -23.52
CA THR A 146 16.73 -48.18 -24.68
C THR A 146 16.57 -48.98 -25.96
N SER A 147 16.46 -48.29 -27.11
CA SER A 147 16.44 -48.93 -28.44
C SER A 147 17.69 -49.77 -28.72
N ARG A 148 18.83 -49.39 -28.14
CA ARG A 148 20.08 -50.16 -28.24
C ARG A 148 20.01 -51.48 -27.49
N PHE A 149 19.36 -51.51 -26.32
CA PHE A 149 19.14 -52.74 -25.56
C PHE A 149 18.19 -53.68 -26.31
N ILE A 150 17.10 -53.14 -26.87
CA ILE A 150 16.13 -53.93 -27.66
C ILE A 150 16.85 -54.61 -28.83
N ARG A 151 17.65 -53.86 -29.60
CA ARG A 151 18.39 -54.42 -30.74
C ARG A 151 19.42 -55.48 -30.33
N TYR A 152 20.05 -55.31 -29.17
CA TYR A 152 20.99 -56.29 -28.63
C TYR A 152 20.27 -57.57 -28.19
N ASP A 153 19.13 -57.44 -27.51
CA ASP A 153 18.31 -58.58 -27.06
C ASP A 153 17.75 -59.38 -28.25
N ASP A 154 17.30 -58.69 -29.31
CA ASP A 154 16.85 -59.32 -30.55
C ASP A 154 17.97 -60.10 -31.25
N GLN A 155 19.19 -59.56 -31.26
CA GLN A 155 20.35 -60.25 -31.82
C GLN A 155 20.69 -61.51 -31.02
N GLN A 156 20.69 -61.41 -29.68
CA GLN A 156 20.95 -62.56 -28.81
C GLN A 156 19.88 -63.65 -28.99
N ARG A 157 18.62 -63.25 -29.14
CA ARG A 157 17.50 -64.15 -29.45
C ARG A 157 17.69 -64.85 -30.79
N ALA A 158 18.13 -64.12 -31.83
CA ALA A 158 18.41 -64.70 -33.14
C ALA A 158 19.58 -65.70 -33.12
N GLU A 159 20.56 -65.48 -32.24
CA GLU A 159 21.70 -66.38 -32.00
C GLU A 159 21.37 -67.57 -31.07
N GLY A 160 20.11 -67.72 -30.63
CA GLY A 160 19.66 -68.81 -29.74
C GLY A 160 20.14 -68.68 -28.29
N LYS A 161 20.62 -67.49 -27.91
CA LYS A 161 21.10 -67.18 -26.56
C LYS A 161 19.93 -66.70 -25.67
N PRO A 162 20.09 -66.72 -24.34
CA PRO A 162 19.10 -66.18 -23.41
C PRO A 162 18.77 -64.71 -23.74
N HIS A 163 17.49 -64.38 -23.77
CA HIS A 163 16.95 -63.05 -24.06
C HIS A 163 16.01 -62.61 -22.93
N LEU A 164 15.86 -61.29 -22.73
CA LEU A 164 15.13 -60.68 -21.62
C LEU A 164 13.72 -60.18 -22.00
N LEU A 165 13.45 -59.93 -23.29
CA LEU A 165 12.14 -59.50 -23.78
C LEU A 165 11.34 -60.70 -24.35
N PRO A 166 10.00 -60.73 -24.32
CA PRO A 166 9.09 -59.71 -23.81
C PRO A 166 8.96 -59.73 -22.27
N LEU A 167 8.78 -58.56 -21.68
CA LEU A 167 8.54 -58.41 -20.23
C LEU A 167 7.18 -58.99 -19.83
N SER A 168 7.08 -59.52 -18.62
CA SER A 168 5.79 -59.80 -17.99
C SER A 168 5.03 -58.51 -17.66
N SER A 169 3.72 -58.61 -17.40
CA SER A 169 2.90 -57.44 -17.01
C SER A 169 3.40 -56.77 -15.73
N GLU A 170 3.95 -57.53 -14.78
CA GLU A 170 4.51 -57.00 -13.53
C GLU A 170 5.85 -56.28 -13.76
N GLU A 171 6.68 -56.79 -14.66
CA GLU A 171 7.98 -56.17 -15.01
C GLU A 171 7.80 -54.92 -15.88
N ALA A 172 6.78 -54.90 -16.74
CA ALA A 172 6.44 -53.77 -17.60
C ALA A 172 6.05 -52.49 -16.81
N ASP A 173 5.54 -52.63 -15.60
CA ASP A 173 5.25 -51.49 -14.71
C ASP A 173 6.52 -50.92 -14.05
N GLN A 174 7.61 -51.70 -13.99
CA GLN A 174 8.87 -51.32 -13.35
C GLN A 174 9.89 -50.72 -14.33
N PHE A 175 9.82 -51.13 -15.60
CA PHE A 175 10.71 -50.69 -16.67
C PHE A 175 9.95 -49.95 -17.78
N HIS A 176 10.32 -48.69 -18.04
CA HIS A 176 9.64 -47.87 -19.05
C HIS A 176 10.39 -47.87 -20.39
N SER A 177 9.68 -48.15 -21.47
CA SER A 177 10.18 -48.02 -22.85
C SER A 177 10.17 -46.54 -23.26
N ILE A 178 11.25 -46.08 -23.91
CA ILE A 178 11.29 -44.75 -24.54
C ILE A 178 10.88 -44.91 -26.02
N PRO A 179 9.94 -44.11 -26.57
CA PRO A 179 9.22 -43.00 -25.94
C PRO A 179 7.92 -43.45 -25.25
N SER A 180 7.81 -43.22 -23.95
CA SER A 180 6.57 -43.41 -23.18
C SER A 180 5.97 -42.04 -22.87
N THR A 181 4.69 -41.84 -23.19
CA THR A 181 3.93 -40.61 -22.91
C THR A 181 3.31 -40.58 -21.50
N ARG A 182 3.50 -41.65 -20.70
CA ARG A 182 2.96 -41.72 -19.34
C ARG A 182 3.88 -40.98 -18.37
N PHE A 183 3.45 -39.79 -17.94
CA PHE A 183 4.04 -39.08 -16.82
C PHE A 183 3.87 -39.89 -15.53
N THR A 184 4.97 -40.21 -14.86
CA THR A 184 4.94 -40.81 -13.53
C THR A 184 4.59 -39.76 -12.47
N GLN A 185 4.00 -40.17 -11.34
CA GLN A 185 3.68 -39.22 -10.25
C GLN A 185 4.91 -38.46 -9.71
N ARG A 186 6.11 -39.08 -9.79
CA ARG A 186 7.38 -38.41 -9.47
C ARG A 186 7.75 -37.31 -10.47
N GLU A 187 7.50 -37.52 -11.75
CA GLU A 187 7.71 -36.49 -12.78
C GLU A 187 6.69 -35.35 -12.63
N GLY A 188 5.44 -35.66 -12.28
CA GLY A 188 4.42 -34.64 -11.94
C GLY A 188 4.84 -33.75 -10.76
N TYR A 189 5.36 -34.36 -9.68
CA TYR A 189 5.90 -33.59 -8.55
C TYR A 189 7.11 -32.74 -8.94
N THR A 190 7.97 -33.24 -9.83
CA THR A 190 9.13 -32.49 -10.34
C THR A 190 8.68 -31.30 -11.19
N ILE A 191 7.67 -31.48 -12.05
CA ILE A 191 7.06 -30.39 -12.83
C ILE A 191 6.40 -29.36 -11.92
N LEU A 192 5.71 -29.80 -10.87
CA LEU A 192 5.12 -28.90 -9.88
C LEU A 192 6.21 -28.10 -9.16
N LEU A 193 7.34 -28.74 -8.81
CA LEU A 193 8.51 -28.07 -8.25
C LEU A 193 9.10 -27.02 -9.20
N PHE A 194 9.08 -27.28 -10.51
CA PHE A 194 9.46 -26.30 -11.53
C PHE A 194 8.51 -25.10 -11.62
N LEU A 195 7.27 -25.25 -11.17
CA LEU A 195 6.29 -24.15 -11.10
C LEU A 195 6.46 -23.27 -9.85
N VAL A 196 7.14 -23.77 -8.80
CA VAL A 196 7.34 -23.04 -7.53
C VAL A 196 8.05 -21.70 -7.74
N PRO A 197 9.17 -21.59 -8.48
CA PRO A 197 9.83 -20.32 -8.74
C PRO A 197 8.90 -19.28 -9.38
N VAL A 198 8.08 -19.73 -10.33
CA VAL A 198 7.12 -18.88 -11.06
C VAL A 198 6.08 -18.32 -10.10
N LEU A 199 5.49 -19.18 -9.26
CA LEU A 199 4.51 -18.76 -8.24
C LEU A 199 5.12 -17.86 -7.17
N THR A 200 6.35 -18.14 -6.73
CA THR A 200 7.05 -17.32 -5.72
C THR A 200 7.37 -15.91 -6.21
N HIS A 201 7.48 -15.69 -7.51
CA HIS A 201 7.64 -14.35 -8.08
C HIS A 201 6.29 -13.70 -8.42
N LEU A 202 5.31 -14.44 -8.92
CA LEU A 202 3.99 -13.91 -9.29
C LEU A 202 3.18 -13.41 -8.09
N LEU A 203 3.15 -14.18 -6.99
CA LEU A 203 2.31 -13.85 -5.83
C LEU A 203 2.70 -12.51 -5.17
N PRO A 204 3.99 -12.23 -4.88
CA PRO A 204 4.39 -10.92 -4.37
C PRO A 204 4.09 -9.77 -5.32
N TRP A 205 4.28 -9.96 -6.63
CA TRP A 205 3.97 -8.93 -7.63
C TRP A 205 2.48 -8.58 -7.63
N LEU A 206 1.60 -9.58 -7.63
CA LEU A 206 0.15 -9.37 -7.55
C LEU A 206 -0.24 -8.68 -6.24
N LEU A 207 0.38 -9.07 -5.12
CA LEU A 207 0.14 -8.45 -3.81
C LEU A 207 0.53 -6.96 -3.80
N PHE A 208 1.72 -6.61 -4.32
CA PHE A 208 2.19 -5.22 -4.37
C PHE A 208 1.34 -4.35 -5.31
N ILE A 209 0.99 -4.85 -6.51
CA ILE A 209 0.08 -4.14 -7.42
C ILE A 209 -1.27 -3.91 -6.75
N SER A 210 -1.80 -4.94 -6.07
CA SER A 210 -3.08 -4.84 -5.37
C SER A 210 -3.02 -3.82 -4.24
N LEU A 211 -1.91 -3.75 -3.49
CA LEU A 211 -1.74 -2.80 -2.39
C LEU A 211 -1.67 -1.35 -2.89
N ASP A 212 -0.90 -1.07 -3.94
CA ASP A 212 -0.81 0.27 -4.55
C ASP A 212 -2.15 0.69 -5.15
N ALA A 213 -2.84 -0.23 -5.84
CA ALA A 213 -4.18 0.03 -6.36
C ALA A 213 -5.19 0.29 -5.25
N LEU A 214 -5.16 -0.48 -4.15
CA LEU A 214 -6.05 -0.29 -3.01
C LEU A 214 -5.81 1.07 -2.34
N LEU A 215 -4.55 1.47 -2.16
CA LEU A 215 -4.21 2.80 -1.63
C LEU A 215 -4.71 3.91 -2.58
N TYR A 216 -4.49 3.77 -3.88
CA TYR A 216 -5.00 4.71 -4.89
C TYR A 216 -6.53 4.86 -4.82
N TRP A 217 -7.27 3.74 -4.80
CA TRP A 217 -8.72 3.73 -4.71
C TRP A 217 -9.23 4.30 -3.39
N LEU A 218 -8.54 4.02 -2.28
CA LEU A 218 -8.84 4.58 -0.98
C LEU A 218 -8.74 6.11 -1.03
N ILE A 219 -7.63 6.65 -1.54
CA ILE A 219 -7.43 8.11 -1.65
C ILE A 219 -8.51 8.73 -2.55
N LEU A 220 -8.81 8.12 -3.68
CA LEU A 220 -9.81 8.64 -4.61
C LEU A 220 -11.23 8.63 -4.00
N THR A 221 -11.56 7.56 -3.26
CA THR A 221 -12.84 7.41 -2.56
C THR A 221 -12.96 8.43 -1.43
N ILE A 222 -11.91 8.60 -0.63
CA ILE A 222 -11.84 9.60 0.43
C ILE A 222 -12.00 11.00 -0.17
N ASN A 223 -11.23 11.34 -1.21
CA ASN A 223 -11.33 12.64 -1.86
C ASN A 223 -12.74 12.92 -2.39
N LYS A 224 -13.37 11.92 -3.02
CA LYS A 224 -14.74 12.05 -3.52
C LYS A 224 -15.73 12.32 -2.38
N HIS A 225 -15.67 11.55 -1.30
CA HIS A 225 -16.55 11.78 -0.15
C HIS A 225 -16.25 13.10 0.57
N LEU A 226 -14.99 13.54 0.60
CA LEU A 226 -14.61 14.84 1.17
C LEU A 226 -15.13 16.02 0.34
N LEU A 227 -15.22 15.86 -0.99
CA LEU A 227 -15.81 16.84 -1.91
C LEU A 227 -17.34 16.85 -1.89
N GLU A 228 -17.97 15.67 -1.68
CA GLU A 228 -19.42 15.54 -1.58
C GLU A 228 -19.98 16.01 -0.23
N LEU A 229 -19.13 16.24 0.78
CA LEU A 229 -19.55 16.79 2.07
C LEU A 229 -20.07 18.21 1.90
N GLU A 230 -21.40 18.36 1.99
CA GLU A 230 -22.04 19.66 2.04
C GLU A 230 -21.51 20.49 3.23
N PRO A 231 -21.38 21.82 3.07
CA PRO A 231 -21.02 22.69 4.17
C PRO A 231 -22.01 22.51 5.33
N VAL A 232 -21.49 22.17 6.50
CA VAL A 232 -22.28 21.99 7.72
C VAL A 232 -22.83 23.35 8.13
N ARG A 233 -24.15 23.49 8.09
CA ARG A 233 -24.85 24.66 8.60
C ARG A 233 -25.07 24.51 10.11
N ILE A 234 -24.50 25.41 10.89
CA ILE A 234 -24.72 25.48 12.33
C ILE A 234 -25.75 26.57 12.57
N ASP A 235 -26.97 26.19 12.92
CA ASP A 235 -28.04 27.12 13.23
C ASP A 235 -27.94 27.60 14.69
N LEU A 236 -27.58 28.87 14.86
CA LEU A 236 -27.39 29.51 16.16
C LEU A 236 -28.35 30.68 16.29
N LYS A 237 -29.59 30.39 16.66
CA LYS A 237 -30.62 31.41 16.89
C LYS A 237 -30.78 31.63 18.39
N ILE A 238 -30.57 32.86 18.84
CA ILE A 238 -30.89 33.23 20.21
C ILE A 238 -32.24 33.92 20.22
N ASN A 239 -33.13 33.46 21.10
CA ASN A 239 -34.36 34.14 21.42
C ASN A 239 -34.32 34.53 22.90
N LEU A 240 -34.31 35.84 23.17
CA LEU A 240 -34.47 36.37 24.52
C LEU A 240 -35.93 36.76 24.71
N ASN A 241 -36.65 35.98 25.51
CA ASN A 241 -38.04 36.24 25.88
C ASN A 241 -38.14 36.86 27.29
N GLU A 242 -39.27 37.49 27.60
CA GLU A 242 -39.49 38.29 28.81
C GLU A 242 -39.37 37.52 30.15
N ASP A 243 -39.47 36.18 30.12
CA ASP A 243 -39.57 35.35 31.33
C ASP A 243 -38.24 34.86 31.93
N ILE A 244 -37.07 35.31 31.45
CA ILE A 244 -35.79 34.92 32.06
C ILE A 244 -35.57 35.76 33.33
N SER A 245 -36.15 35.32 34.46
CA SER A 245 -35.92 35.93 35.77
C SER A 245 -34.53 35.55 36.30
N ILE A 246 -33.55 36.43 36.11
CA ILE A 246 -32.33 36.37 36.94
C ILE A 246 -32.66 37.11 38.23
N VAL A 247 -32.91 36.35 39.30
CA VAL A 247 -33.05 36.80 40.70
C VAL A 247 -33.72 38.19 40.86
N PHE A 248 -35.05 38.16 41.03
CA PHE A 248 -35.89 39.26 41.57
C PHE A 248 -36.03 40.57 40.77
N ILE A 249 -35.49 40.71 39.56
CA ILE A 249 -35.73 41.90 38.71
C ILE A 249 -36.57 41.50 37.49
N PRO A 250 -37.79 42.02 37.32
CA PRO A 250 -38.53 41.87 36.06
C PRO A 250 -37.82 42.69 34.97
N LEU A 251 -37.41 42.02 33.91
CA LEU A 251 -36.62 42.61 32.84
C LEU A 251 -37.53 42.98 31.65
N PRO A 252 -37.67 44.25 31.26
CA PRO A 252 -38.50 44.65 30.13
C PRO A 252 -37.71 44.49 28.83
N TRP A 253 -37.47 43.25 28.41
CA TRP A 253 -36.92 42.97 27.09
C TRP A 253 -38.06 42.76 26.11
N GLY A 254 -38.33 43.72 25.23
CA GLY A 254 -39.13 43.40 24.05
C GLY A 254 -38.52 42.21 23.29
N HIS A 255 -39.36 41.36 22.71
CA HIS A 255 -38.97 40.12 22.04
C HIS A 255 -37.82 40.38 21.05
N SER A 256 -36.60 39.90 21.36
CA SER A 256 -35.42 40.12 20.53
C SER A 256 -34.79 38.80 20.14
N SER A 257 -34.84 38.53 18.83
CA SER A 257 -34.26 37.36 18.20
C SER A 257 -33.20 37.81 17.21
N GLU A 258 -32.03 37.19 17.27
CA GLU A 258 -30.93 37.41 16.35
C GLU A 258 -30.42 36.07 15.85
N ASP A 259 -30.09 36.02 14.56
CA ASP A 259 -29.58 34.83 13.89
C ASP A 259 -28.06 34.94 13.74
N PHE A 260 -27.34 34.02 14.37
CA PHE A 260 -25.89 33.87 14.28
C PHE A 260 -25.48 32.61 13.50
N SER A 261 -26.40 32.06 12.71
CA SER A 261 -26.14 30.85 11.92
C SER A 261 -25.02 31.08 10.92
N TYR A 262 -24.17 30.06 10.76
CA TYR A 262 -23.07 30.10 9.79
C TYR A 262 -22.85 28.75 9.15
N ASN A 263 -22.29 28.79 7.95
CA ASN A 263 -21.89 27.60 7.21
C ASN A 263 -20.39 27.36 7.45
N PHE A 264 -20.05 26.10 7.68
CA PHE A 264 -18.69 25.65 7.91
C PHE A 264 -18.39 24.44 7.02
N THR A 265 -17.39 24.55 6.14
CA THR A 265 -16.90 23.39 5.40
C THR A 265 -16.02 22.55 6.32
N LEU A 266 -16.04 21.23 6.21
CA LEU A 266 -15.14 20.35 7.00
C LEU A 266 -13.77 20.20 6.34
N PHE A 267 -13.72 20.24 5.01
CA PHE A 267 -12.51 20.01 4.23
C PHE A 267 -12.29 21.10 3.17
N GLN A 268 -11.03 21.43 2.88
CA GLN A 268 -10.66 22.38 1.84
C GLN A 268 -10.22 21.66 0.56
N GLU A 269 -10.85 21.97 -0.57
CA GLU A 269 -10.58 21.31 -1.86
C GLU A 269 -9.12 21.46 -2.31
N ASP A 270 -8.53 22.64 -2.11
CA ASP A 270 -7.13 22.94 -2.49
C ASP A 270 -6.09 22.03 -1.82
N CYS A 271 -6.46 21.36 -0.72
CA CYS A 271 -5.57 20.48 0.02
C CYS A 271 -5.67 19.02 -0.43
N LEU A 272 -6.56 18.66 -1.37
CA LEU A 272 -6.73 17.28 -1.79
C LEU A 272 -5.54 16.79 -2.62
N HIS A 273 -5.00 15.64 -2.24
CA HIS A 273 -3.90 15.02 -2.97
C HIS A 273 -4.45 14.21 -4.16
N GLN A 274 -3.88 14.40 -5.35
CA GLN A 274 -4.15 13.52 -6.49
C GLN A 274 -3.26 12.28 -6.42
N PRO A 275 -3.84 11.08 -6.21
CA PRO A 275 -3.06 9.86 -6.10
C PRO A 275 -2.49 9.45 -7.45
N SER A 276 -1.45 8.63 -7.40
CA SER A 276 -0.75 8.15 -8.58
C SER A 276 -0.56 6.65 -8.53
N LEU A 277 -0.56 5.98 -9.69
CA LEU A 277 -0.54 4.52 -9.77
C LEU A 277 0.74 4.03 -10.45
N LEU A 278 1.29 2.91 -9.99
CA LEU A 278 2.54 2.30 -10.47
C LEU A 278 2.60 2.16 -12.01
N LEU A 279 1.50 1.71 -12.64
CA LEU A 279 1.40 1.51 -14.09
C LEU A 279 1.35 2.82 -14.90
N SER A 280 0.91 3.93 -14.30
CA SER A 280 0.77 5.21 -15.02
C SER A 280 2.11 5.82 -15.43
N ARG A 281 3.18 5.54 -14.69
CA ARG A 281 4.57 5.96 -15.04
C ARG A 281 5.28 4.94 -15.93
N SER A 282 5.05 3.65 -15.71
CA SER A 282 5.75 2.59 -16.44
C SER A 282 5.49 2.63 -17.95
N VAL A 283 4.27 3.01 -18.38
CA VAL A 283 3.92 3.18 -19.81
C VAL A 283 4.68 4.33 -20.48
N VAL A 284 5.08 5.36 -19.73
CA VAL A 284 5.82 6.52 -20.25
C VAL A 284 7.34 6.27 -20.28
N ASP A 285 7.87 5.49 -19.34
CA ASP A 285 9.32 5.23 -19.22
C ASP A 285 9.79 3.97 -19.99
N LEU A 286 8.90 3.01 -20.29
CA LEU A 286 9.24 1.80 -21.05
C LEU A 286 9.71 2.04 -22.51
N PRO A 287 9.18 3.03 -23.27
CA PRO A 287 9.67 3.31 -24.62
C PRO A 287 11.07 3.94 -24.64
N VAL A 288 11.48 4.63 -23.57
CA VAL A 288 12.77 5.33 -23.50
C VAL A 288 13.92 4.34 -23.28
N ILE A 289 13.66 3.24 -22.54
CA ILE A 289 14.67 2.21 -22.24
C ILE A 289 14.87 1.24 -23.42
N TYR A 290 13.91 1.14 -24.34
CA TYR A 290 14.03 0.28 -25.54
C TYR A 290 14.59 0.99 -26.78
N LEU A 291 14.81 2.31 -26.73
CA LEU A 291 15.30 3.13 -27.85
C LEU A 291 16.71 3.74 -27.62
N SER A 292 17.40 3.33 -26.56
CA SER A 292 18.82 3.67 -26.29
C SER A 292 19.69 2.43 -26.27
#